data_AF-A0A1F9V7S0-F1
#
_entry.id   AF-A0A1F9V7S0-F1
#
_cell.length_a   1.000
_cell.length_b   1.000
_cell.length_c   1.000
_cell.angle_alpha   90.00
_cell.angle_beta   90.00
_cell.angle_gamma   90.00
#
_symmetry.space_group_name_H-M   'P 1'
#
loop_
_entity.id
_entity.type
_entity.pdbx_description
1 polymer ?
#
loop_
_entity_poly.entity_id
_entity_poly.type
_entity_poly.pdbx_seq_one_letter_code
_entity_poly.pdbx_strand_id
1 'polypeptide(L)'
;MDWKLFWLTFVTIFLSELGDKTQLGVLSFSATSRSPITIFLAASFALTLASFIGVLFGTLFSKFIHPKTLRMIGGILFIAIGCWILFKKDVG
;
A
#
# COMPACT_ATOMS: atom_id res chain seq x y z
N MET A 1 17.24 -1.78 19.20
CA MET A 1 16.61 -1.20 18.00
C MET A 1 17.59 -1.38 16.85
N ASP A 2 17.29 -2.29 15.92
CA ASP A 2 18.14 -2.48 14.73
C ASP A 2 17.98 -1.29 13.79
N TRP A 3 18.75 -0.23 14.03
CA TRP A 3 18.69 1.03 13.28
C TRP A 3 18.92 0.82 11.78
N LYS A 4 19.74 -0.19 11.43
CA LYS A 4 19.92 -0.64 10.04
C LYS A 4 18.61 -1.13 9.41
N LEU A 5 17.83 -1.93 10.14
CA LEU A 5 16.57 -2.47 9.66
C LEU A 5 15.55 -1.35 9.45
N PHE A 6 15.47 -0.40 10.40
CA PHE A 6 14.60 0.76 10.29
C PHE A 6 14.86 1.56 9.02
N TRP A 7 16.11 1.98 8.78
CA TRP A 7 16.44 2.78 7.59
C TRP A 7 16.29 2.00 6.29
N LEU A 8 16.66 0.72 6.27
CA LEU A 8 16.47 -0.12 5.09
C LEU A 8 14.98 -0.19 4.71
N THR A 9 14.14 -0.56 5.67
CA THR A 9 12.69 -0.66 5.45
C THR A 9 12.08 0.70 5.10
N PHE A 10 12.47 1.78 5.78
CA PHE A 10 12.00 3.13 5.48
C PHE A 10 12.34 3.53 4.05
N VAL A 11 13.61 3.44 3.64
CA VAL A 11 14.05 3.85 2.30
C VAL A 11 13.38 3.00 1.22
N THR A 12 13.30 1.68 1.42
CA THR A 12 12.64 0.78 0.44
C THR A 12 11.16 1.12 0.26
N ILE A 13 10.42 1.30 1.35
CA ILE A 13 8.99 1.64 1.26
C ILE A 13 8.81 3.06 0.72
N PHE A 14 9.60 4.02 1.20
CA PHE A 14 9.52 5.42 0.76
C PHE A 14 9.74 5.54 -0.74
N LEU A 15 10.78 4.92 -1.30
CA LEU A 15 11.01 4.92 -2.75
C LEU A 15 9.92 4.17 -3.51
N SER A 16 9.39 3.07 -2.96
CA SER A 16 8.34 2.28 -3.61
C SER A 16 7.00 3.00 -3.68
N GLU A 17 6.70 3.87 -2.70
CA GLU A 17 5.44 4.61 -2.60
C GLU A 17 5.52 6.01 -3.23
N LEU A 18 6.72 6.49 -3.57
CA LEU A 18 6.93 7.85 -4.07
C LEU A 18 6.31 8.01 -5.47
N GLY A 19 5.33 8.91 -5.59
CA GLY A 19 4.62 9.15 -6.84
C GLY A 19 3.51 8.13 -7.14
N ASP A 20 3.07 7.36 -6.15
CA ASP A 20 1.91 6.49 -6.33
C ASP A 20 0.63 7.29 -6.65
N LYS A 21 -0.34 6.61 -7.27
CA LYS A 21 -1.66 7.14 -7.62
C LYS A 21 -2.36 7.79 -6.43
N THR A 22 -2.17 7.24 -5.23
CA THR A 22 -2.71 7.84 -3.99
C THR A 22 -2.14 9.24 -3.75
N GLN A 23 -0.83 9.44 -3.91
CA GLN A 23 -0.18 10.75 -3.74
C GLN A 23 -0.61 11.75 -4.81
N LEU A 24 -0.71 11.33 -6.07
CA LEU A 24 -1.22 12.18 -7.15
C LEU A 24 -2.68 12.60 -6.91
N GLY A 25 -3.52 11.70 -6.38
CA GLY A 25 -4.89 12.01 -5.98
C GLY A 25 -4.93 13.05 -4.86
N VAL A 26 -4.14 12.86 -3.80
CA VAL A 26 -4.05 13.80 -2.66
C VAL A 26 -3.56 15.17 -3.11
N LEU A 27 -2.54 15.24 -3.97
CA LEU A 27 -2.04 16.49 -4.56
C LEU A 27 -3.13 17.19 -5.37
N SER A 28 -3.90 16.45 -6.18
CA SER A 28 -4.99 17.00 -7.00
C SER A 28 -6.12 17.58 -6.13
N PHE A 29 -6.52 16.85 -5.09
CA PHE A 29 -7.51 17.34 -4.12
C PHE A 29 -7.01 18.56 -3.36
N SER A 30 -5.72 18.56 -2.97
CA SER A 30 -5.09 19.68 -2.26
C SER A 30 -4.96 20.91 -3.15
N ALA A 31 -4.72 20.75 -4.45
CA ALA A 31 -4.63 21.85 -5.40
C ALA A 31 -5.99 22.52 -5.67
N THR A 32 -7.08 21.75 -5.56
CA THR A 32 -8.45 22.24 -5.86
C THR A 32 -9.19 22.74 -4.61
N SER A 33 -8.82 22.28 -3.41
CA SER A 33 -9.54 22.60 -2.18
C SER A 33 -8.97 23.79 -1.43
N ARG A 34 -9.85 24.56 -0.77
CA ARG A 34 -9.46 25.68 0.11
C ARG A 34 -8.83 25.26 1.45
N SER A 35 -8.81 23.96 1.78
CA SER A 35 -8.30 23.45 3.07
C SER A 35 -7.32 22.27 2.87
N PRO A 36 -6.04 22.55 2.54
CA PRO A 36 -5.03 21.51 2.35
C PRO A 36 -4.75 20.70 3.63
N ILE A 37 -4.89 21.32 4.81
CA ILE A 37 -4.68 20.66 6.11
C ILE A 37 -5.72 19.56 6.35
N THR A 38 -6.98 19.80 5.98
CA THR A 38 -8.05 18.79 6.11
C THR A 38 -7.78 17.58 5.24
N ILE A 39 -7.29 17.80 4.01
CA ILE A 39 -6.94 16.73 3.08
C ILE A 39 -5.75 15.94 3.59
N PHE A 40 -4.72 16.62 4.10
CA PHE A 40 -3.58 15.98 4.72
C PHE A 40 -4.02 15.06 5.86
N LEU A 41 -4.82 15.56 6.81
CA LEU A 41 -5.32 14.77 7.94
C LEU A 41 -6.17 13.58 7.48
N ALA A 42 -7.08 13.79 6.53
CA ALA A 42 -7.93 12.73 6.01
C ALA A 42 -7.11 11.64 5.30
N ALA A 43 -6.15 12.02 4.46
CA ALA A 43 -5.28 11.09 3.76
C ALA A 43 -4.37 10.32 4.71
N SER A 44 -3.72 11.01 5.67
CA SER A 44 -2.89 10.38 6.69
C SER A 44 -3.70 9.40 7.56
N PHE A 45 -4.92 9.77 7.95
CA PHE A 45 -5.79 8.91 8.74
C PHE A 45 -6.24 7.68 7.96
N ALA A 46 -6.66 7.87 6.70
CA ALA A 46 -7.06 6.78 5.82
C ALA A 46 -5.90 5.79 5.60
N LEU A 47 -4.69 6.29 5.32
CA LEU A 47 -3.51 5.45 5.12
C LEU A 47 -3.12 4.70 6.39
N THR A 48 -3.13 5.38 7.54
CA THR A 48 -2.84 4.77 8.85
C THR A 48 -3.83 3.66 9.16
N LEU A 49 -5.13 3.89 8.95
CA LEU A 49 -6.17 2.87 9.15
C LEU A 49 -6.00 1.69 8.20
N ALA A 50 -5.75 1.94 6.91
CA ALA A 50 -5.54 0.89 5.93
C ALA A 50 -4.34 0.01 6.31
N SER A 51 -3.20 0.61 6.67
CA SER A 51 -2.03 -0.12 7.15
C SER A 51 -2.31 -0.88 8.45
N PHE A 52 -3.01 -0.27 9.41
CA PHE A 52 -3.36 -0.91 10.67
C PHE A 52 -4.23 -2.16 10.45
N ILE A 53 -5.27 -2.04 9.62
CA ILE A 53 -6.14 -3.16 9.25
C ILE A 53 -5.32 -4.26 8.54
N GLY A 54 -4.47 -3.88 7.59
CA GLY A 54 -3.61 -4.81 6.87
C GLY A 54 -2.66 -5.60 7.78
N VAL A 55 -2.02 -4.93 8.74
CA VAL A 55 -1.14 -5.56 9.73
C VAL A 55 -1.94 -6.44 10.69
N LEU A 56 -3.11 -5.99 11.14
CA LEU A 56 -3.96 -6.75 12.05
C LEU A 56 -4.39 -8.07 11.41
N PHE A 57 -4.94 -8.03 10.20
CA PHE A 57 -5.29 -9.25 9.46
C PHE A 57 -4.05 -10.09 9.12
N GLY A 58 -2.95 -9.47 8.66
CA GLY A 58 -1.72 -10.18 8.35
C GLY A 58 -1.16 -10.95 9.55
N THR A 59 -1.18 -10.36 10.74
CA THR A 59 -0.73 -11.02 11.97
C THR A 59 -1.70 -12.10 12.45
N LEU A 60 -3.01 -11.90 12.32
CA LEU A 60 -4.04 -12.92 12.60
C LEU A 60 -3.84 -14.15 11.72
N PHE A 61 -3.72 -13.97 10.40
CA PHE A 61 -3.53 -15.07 9.45
C PHE A 61 -2.17 -15.77 9.62
N SER A 62 -1.11 -15.03 9.97
CA SER A 62 0.22 -15.59 10.20
C SER A 62 0.28 -16.58 11.38
N LYS A 63 -0.65 -16.49 12.35
CA LYS A 63 -0.75 -17.46 13.45
C LYS A 63 -1.36 -18.80 13.04
N PHE A 64 -2.23 -18.80 12.03
CA PHE A 64 -2.93 -20.00 11.56
C PHE A 64 -2.30 -20.61 10.31
N ILE A 65 -1.59 -19.81 9.51
CA ILE A 65 -1.07 -20.20 8.20
C ILE A 65 0.45 -20.04 8.22
N HIS A 66 1.15 -21.10 7.81
CA HIS A 66 2.61 -21.05 7.68
C HIS A 66 3.04 -19.91 6.74
N PRO A 67 4.09 -19.13 7.08
CA PRO A 67 4.50 -17.95 6.32
C PRO A 67 4.89 -18.25 4.86
N LYS A 68 5.35 -19.48 4.59
CA LYS A 68 5.62 -19.95 3.22
C LYS A 68 4.37 -20.00 2.36
N THR A 69 3.26 -20.49 2.91
CA THR A 69 1.97 -20.60 2.23
C THR A 69 1.38 -19.22 1.95
N LEU A 70 1.43 -18.32 2.94
CA LEU A 70 1.00 -16.91 2.78
C LEU A 70 1.78 -16.20 1.66
N ARG A 71 3.11 -16.37 1.62
CA ARG A 71 3.95 -15.79 0.56
C ARG A 71 3.62 -16.37 -0.82
N MET A 72 3.38 -17.68 -0.91
CA MET A 72 3.05 -18.34 -2.17
C MET A 72 1.68 -17.89 -2.69
N ILE A 73 0.66 -17.84 -1.83
CA ILE A 73 -0.67 -17.34 -2.18
C ILE A 73 -0.58 -15.89 -2.66
N GLY A 74 0.12 -15.03 -1.92
CA GLY A 74 0.31 -13.62 -2.29
C GLY A 74 0.98 -13.47 -3.66
N GLY A 75 2.03 -14.25 -3.94
CA GLY A 75 2.70 -14.24 -5.24
C GLY A 75 1.81 -14.72 -6.39
N ILE A 76 1.04 -15.80 -6.18
CA ILE A 76 0.09 -16.31 -7.18
C ILE A 76 -0.99 -15.26 -7.46
N LEU A 77 -1.56 -14.65 -6.41
CA LEU A 77 -2.58 -13.61 -6.56
C LEU A 77 -2.02 -12.40 -7.33
N PHE A 78 -0.78 -12.00 -7.03
CA PHE A 78 -0.12 -10.89 -7.71
C PHE A 78 0.08 -11.17 -9.21
N ILE A 79 0.55 -12.37 -9.58
CA ILE A 79 0.68 -12.78 -10.97
C ILE A 79 -0.69 -12.85 -11.64
N ALA A 80 -1.70 -13.42 -10.98
CA ALA A 80 -3.05 -13.53 -11.52
C ALA A 80 -3.67 -12.14 -11.80
N ILE A 81 -3.54 -11.19 -10.86
CA ILE A 81 -3.99 -9.81 -11.05
C ILE A 81 -3.17 -9.12 -12.15
N GLY A 82 -1.85 -9.32 -12.19
CA GLY A 82 -0.99 -8.78 -13.24
C GLY A 82 -1.39 -9.28 -14.63
N CYS A 83 -1.61 -10.59 -14.78
CA CYS A 83 -2.13 -11.19 -16.01
C CYS A 83 -3.52 -10.64 -16.34
N TRP A 84 -4.42 -10.52 -15.37
CA TRP A 84 -5.74 -9.94 -15.61
C TRP A 84 -5.61 -8.50 -16.13
N ILE A 85 -4.81 -7.66 -15.50
CA ILE A 85 -4.58 -6.28 -15.96
C ILE A 85 -3.99 -6.27 -17.39
N LEU A 86 -3.04 -7.16 -17.70
CA LEU A 86 -2.44 -7.26 -19.03
C LEU A 86 -3.43 -7.73 -20.11
N PHE A 87 -4.28 -8.72 -19.80
CA PHE A 87 -5.26 -9.27 -20.74
C PHE A 87 -6.56 -8.47 -20.79
N LYS A 88 -6.82 -7.63 -19.78
CA LYS A 88 -7.84 -6.59 -19.83
C LYS A 88 -7.36 -5.51 -20.79
N LYS A 89 -7.45 -5.85 -22.09
CA LYS A 89 -7.32 -4.94 -23.22
C LYS A 89 -8.11 -3.68 -22.88
N ASP A 90 -7.41 -2.54 -22.85
CA ASP A 90 -8.07 -1.24 -22.85
C ASP A 90 -9.04 -1.24 -24.04
N VAL A 91 -10.33 -1.43 -23.75
CA VAL A 91 -11.40 -0.96 -24.61
C VAL A 91 -11.49 0.52 -24.31
N GLY A 92 -10.54 1.26 -24.89
CA GLY A 92 -10.48 2.70 -25.01
C GLY A 92 -10.14 3.02 -26.45
#